data_AF-A0A4R2RMF8-F1
#
_entry.id   AF-A0A4R2RMF8-F1
#
_cell.length_a   1.000
_cell.length_b   1.000
_cell.length_c   1.000
_cell.angle_alpha   90.00
_cell.angle_beta   90.00
_cell.angle_gamma   90.00
#
_symmetry.space_group_name_H-M   'P 1'
#
loop_
_entity.id
_entity.type
_entity.pdbx_description
1 polymer ?
#
loop_
_entity_poly.entity_id
_entity_poly.type
_entity_poly.pdbx_seq_one_letter_code
_entity_poly.pdbx_strand_id
1 'polypeptide(L)'
;MDKSQSQDLQHTLSYLHNEINRIEAIAETLSTRARDHYHQLTNYEDKGLTDMAVEEQHAARQLATIQKMCITMAGKLGQLNEDGNGDNGWESGQVDQTH
;
A
#
# COMPACT_ATOMS: atom_id res chain seq x y z
N MET A 1 1.69 27.39 -18.08
CA MET A 1 2.06 27.09 -16.68
C MET A 1 3.48 27.59 -16.47
N ASP A 2 3.76 28.28 -15.37
CA ASP A 2 5.13 28.67 -15.03
C ASP A 2 5.98 27.40 -14.84
N LYS A 3 7.20 27.33 -15.39
CA LYS A 3 8.06 26.13 -15.31
C LYS A 3 8.31 25.71 -13.87
N SER A 4 8.41 26.68 -12.94
CA SER A 4 8.56 26.42 -11.51
C SER A 4 7.36 25.65 -10.95
N GLN A 5 6.13 26.07 -11.29
CA GLN A 5 4.91 25.43 -10.80
C GLN A 5 4.74 23.99 -11.30
N SER A 6 5.23 23.70 -12.51
CA SER A 6 5.22 22.33 -13.06
C SER A 6 6.18 21.42 -12.30
N GLN A 7 7.37 21.91 -11.95
CA GLN A 7 8.36 21.14 -11.20
C GLN A 7 7.93 20.89 -9.74
N ASP A 8 7.33 21.89 -9.10
CA ASP A 8 6.79 21.76 -7.74
C ASP A 8 5.65 20.73 -7.66
N LEU A 9 4.81 20.69 -8.70
CA LEU A 9 3.76 19.70 -8.83
C LEU A 9 4.34 18.28 -9.00
N GLN A 10 5.33 18.09 -9.87
CA GLN A 10 5.98 16.80 -10.07
C GLN A 10 6.67 16.28 -8.80
N HIS A 11 7.34 17.17 -8.07
CA HIS A 11 7.94 16.83 -6.79
C HIS A 11 6.88 16.39 -5.78
N THR A 12 5.75 17.10 -5.74
CA THR A 12 4.61 16.77 -4.87
C THR A 12 4.00 15.42 -5.22
N LEU A 13 3.75 15.14 -6.51
CA LEU A 13 3.22 13.86 -6.97
C LEU A 13 4.17 12.70 -6.64
N SER A 14 5.46 12.89 -6.84
CA SER A 14 6.49 11.89 -6.53
C SER A 14 6.57 11.62 -5.03
N TYR A 15 6.48 12.67 -4.21
CA TYR A 15 6.42 12.54 -2.75
C TYR A 15 5.18 11.76 -2.30
N LEU A 16 3.99 12.11 -2.81
CA LEU A 16 2.75 11.42 -2.49
C LEU A 16 2.78 9.94 -2.90
N HIS A 17 3.32 9.64 -4.08
CA HIS A 17 3.49 8.27 -4.55
C HIS A 17 4.35 7.44 -3.58
N ASN A 18 5.47 8.00 -3.13
CA ASN A 18 6.36 7.33 -2.17
C ASN A 18 5.68 7.09 -0.83
N GLU A 19 4.97 8.08 -0.27
CA GLU A 19 4.26 7.91 0.99
C GLU A 19 3.11 6.89 0.89
N ILE A 20 2.39 6.85 -0.23
CA ILE A 20 1.35 5.84 -0.46
C ILE A 20 1.93 4.43 -0.52
N ASN A 21 3.08 4.24 -1.19
CA ASN A 21 3.77 2.95 -1.20
C ASN A 21 4.28 2.54 0.19
N ARG A 22 4.70 3.51 1.02
CA ARG A 22 5.05 3.22 2.42
C ARG A 22 3.84 2.76 3.23
N ILE A 23 2.69 3.41 3.06
CA ILE A 23 1.43 3.01 3.72
C ILE A 23 0.99 1.62 3.24
N GLU A 24 1.12 1.34 1.94
CA GLU A 24 0.85 0.04 1.36
C GLU A 24 1.65 -1.08 2.05
N ALA A 25 2.97 -0.92 2.14
CA ALA A 25 3.86 -1.90 2.76
C ALA A 25 3.54 -2.14 4.25
N ILE A 26 3.18 -1.06 4.97
CA ILE A 26 2.73 -1.17 6.37
C ILE A 26 1.41 -1.93 6.45
N ALA A 27 0.43 -1.61 5.59
CA ALA A 27 -0.86 -2.27 5.58
C ALA A 27 -0.73 -3.76 5.26
N GLU A 28 0.14 -4.13 4.30
CA GLU A 28 0.48 -5.52 4.00
C GLU A 28 1.05 -6.24 5.22
N THR A 29 2.08 -5.66 5.84
CA THR A 29 2.76 -6.23 7.02
C THR A 29 1.79 -6.49 8.16
N LEU A 30 0.95 -5.50 8.48
CA LEU A 30 -0.05 -5.62 9.53
C LEU A 30 -1.16 -6.62 9.16
N SER A 31 -1.57 -6.68 7.89
CA SER A 31 -2.58 -7.64 7.42
C SER A 31 -2.09 -9.07 7.61
N THR A 32 -0.82 -9.35 7.28
CA THR A 32 -0.18 -10.64 7.50
C THR A 32 -0.11 -10.98 8.99
N ARG A 33 0.35 -10.04 9.82
CA ARG A 33 0.44 -10.25 11.27
C ARG A 33 -0.92 -10.52 11.93
N ALA A 34 -1.97 -9.80 11.52
CA ALA A 34 -3.31 -10.02 12.04
C ALA A 34 -3.87 -11.40 11.63
N ARG A 35 -3.52 -11.91 10.43
CA ARG A 35 -3.83 -13.31 10.06
C ARG A 35 -3.10 -14.30 10.96
N ASP A 36 -1.83 -14.06 11.26
CA ASP A 36 -1.06 -14.94 12.15
C ASP A 36 -1.67 -14.97 13.56
N HIS A 37 -2.06 -13.81 14.09
CA HIS A 37 -2.76 -13.72 15.37
C HIS A 37 -4.09 -14.46 15.34
N TYR A 38 -4.90 -14.29 14.28
CA TYR A 38 -6.14 -15.06 14.11
C TYR A 38 -5.88 -16.57 14.20
N HIS A 39 -4.91 -17.08 13.43
CA HIS A 39 -4.57 -18.50 13.44
C HIS A 39 -4.13 -18.99 14.82
N GLN A 40 -3.29 -18.23 15.52
CA GLN A 40 -2.84 -18.56 16.87
C GLN A 40 -4.03 -18.62 17.85
N LEU A 41 -4.90 -17.62 17.82
CA LEU A 41 -6.04 -17.52 18.73
C LEU A 41 -7.08 -18.63 18.50
N THR A 42 -7.30 -19.03 17.24
CA THR A 42 -8.23 -20.14 16.91
C THR A 42 -7.72 -21.52 17.30
N ASN A 43 -6.43 -21.67 17.65
CA ASN A 43 -5.87 -22.95 18.07
C ASN A 43 -6.17 -23.30 19.53
N TYR A 44 -6.75 -22.37 20.29
CA TYR A 44 -7.11 -22.58 21.70
C TYR A 44 -8.62 -22.81 21.84
N GLU A 45 -9.03 -23.78 22.64
CA GLU A 45 -10.44 -24.02 23.00
C GLU A 45 -10.93 -23.03 24.09
N ASP A 46 -10.61 -21.74 23.92
CA ASP A 46 -11.04 -20.66 24.81
C ASP A 46 -11.98 -19.71 24.08
N LYS A 47 -13.15 -19.47 24.68
CA LYS A 47 -14.19 -18.63 24.07
C LYS A 47 -13.79 -17.16 23.98
N GLY A 48 -13.04 -16.64 24.95
CA GLY A 48 -12.53 -15.27 24.91
C GLY A 48 -11.47 -15.07 23.83
N LEU A 49 -10.62 -16.07 23.61
CA LEU A 49 -9.66 -16.06 22.49
C LEU A 49 -10.36 -16.15 21.14
N THR A 50 -11.52 -16.81 21.06
CA THR A 50 -12.34 -16.88 19.84
C THR A 50 -12.86 -15.50 19.43
N ASP A 51 -13.38 -14.71 20.37
CA ASP A 51 -13.87 -13.35 20.08
C ASP A 51 -12.72 -12.44 19.60
N MET A 52 -11.55 -12.52 20.25
CA MET A 52 -10.35 -11.80 19.83
C MET A 52 -9.87 -12.23 18.43
N ALA A 53 -10.00 -13.52 18.09
CA ALA A 53 -9.66 -14.01 16.76
C ALA A 53 -10.56 -13.35 15.70
N VAL A 54 -11.86 -13.20 15.96
CA VAL A 54 -12.78 -12.52 15.03
C VAL A 54 -12.35 -11.07 14.78
N GLU A 55 -11.92 -10.35 15.82
CA GLU A 55 -11.38 -8.99 15.70
C GLU A 55 -10.11 -8.95 14.84
N GLU A 56 -9.17 -9.87 15.06
CA GLU A 56 -7.93 -9.98 14.27
C GLU A 56 -8.21 -10.34 12.80
N GLN A 57 -9.17 -11.24 12.55
CA GLN A 57 -9.58 -11.55 11.18
C GLN A 57 -10.20 -10.33 10.49
N HIS A 58 -10.99 -9.54 11.21
CA HIS A 58 -11.57 -8.32 10.69
C HIS A 58 -10.50 -7.26 10.39
N ALA A 59 -9.54 -7.05 11.31
CA ALA A 59 -8.41 -6.17 11.11
C ALA A 59 -7.59 -6.57 9.87
N ALA A 60 -7.28 -7.86 9.71
CA ALA A 60 -6.58 -8.39 8.53
C ALA A 60 -7.28 -8.04 7.22
N ARG A 61 -8.62 -8.16 7.17
CA ARG A 61 -9.43 -7.81 5.99
C ARG A 61 -9.42 -6.30 5.71
N GLN A 62 -9.56 -5.47 6.74
CA GLN A 62 -9.52 -4.01 6.58
C GLN A 62 -8.17 -3.54 6.06
N LEU A 63 -7.08 -4.07 6.60
CA LEU A 63 -5.72 -3.75 6.17
C LEU A 63 -5.46 -4.19 4.72
N ALA A 64 -5.97 -5.35 4.32
CA ALA A 64 -5.91 -5.78 2.91
C ALA A 64 -6.70 -4.85 1.98
N THR A 65 -7.82 -4.29 2.43
CA THR A 65 -8.55 -3.26 1.66
C THR A 65 -7.74 -1.97 1.56
N ILE A 66 -7.11 -1.51 2.65
CA ILE A 66 -6.23 -0.34 2.65
C ILE A 66 -5.06 -0.54 1.69
N GLN A 67 -4.44 -1.72 1.68
CA GLN A 67 -3.37 -2.08 0.74
C GLN A 67 -3.83 -1.89 -0.72
N LYS A 68 -4.99 -2.46 -1.10
CA LYS A 68 -5.56 -2.31 -2.45
C LYS A 68 -5.87 -0.86 -2.81
N MET A 69 -6.34 -0.06 -1.85
CA MET A 69 -6.55 1.37 -2.04
C MET A 69 -5.22 2.07 -2.34
N CYS A 70 -4.16 1.76 -1.60
CA CYS A 70 -2.83 2.33 -1.82
C CYS A 70 -2.29 2.00 -3.22
N ILE A 71 -2.36 0.73 -3.65
CA ILE A 71 -1.97 0.30 -5.00
C ILE A 71 -2.75 1.10 -6.07
N THR A 72 -4.06 1.26 -5.88
CA THR A 72 -4.91 2.01 -6.82
C THR A 72 -4.53 3.49 -6.86
N MET A 73 -4.23 4.10 -5.72
CA MET A 73 -3.82 5.51 -5.63
C MET A 73 -2.44 5.74 -6.22
N ALA A 74 -1.47 4.85 -5.95
CA ALA A 74 -0.13 4.91 -6.52
C ALA A 74 -0.20 4.84 -8.05
N GLY A 75 -0.97 3.90 -8.61
CA GLY A 75 -1.17 3.79 -10.05
C GLY A 75 -1.77 5.06 -10.68
N LYS A 76 -2.76 5.68 -10.02
CA LYS A 76 -3.33 6.96 -10.48
C LYS A 76 -2.34 8.12 -10.40
N LEU A 77 -1.53 8.18 -9.35
CA LEU A 77 -0.50 9.22 -9.22
C LEU A 77 0.61 9.05 -10.26
N GLY A 78 1.00 7.82 -10.58
CA GLY A 78 1.92 7.53 -11.68
C GLY A 78 1.40 8.08 -13.02
N GLN A 79 0.15 7.77 -13.36
CA GLN A 79 -0.50 8.29 -14.58
C GLN A 79 -0.53 9.82 -14.60
N LEU A 80 -0.91 10.48 -13.49
CA LEU A 80 -0.94 11.94 -13.41
C LEU A 80 0.45 12.57 -13.58
N ASN A 81 1.50 11.88 -13.13
CA ASN A 81 2.86 12.36 -13.26
C ASN A 81 3.37 12.21 -14.71
N GLU A 82 3.02 11.11 -15.38
CA GLU A 82 3.33 10.85 -16.80
C GLU A 82 2.58 11.81 -17.75
N ASP A 83 1.28 12.01 -17.52
CA ASP A 83 0.45 12.94 -18.30
C ASP A 83 0.93 14.39 -18.17
N GLY A 84 1.42 14.76 -16.99
CA GLY A 84 2.05 16.06 -16.74
C GLY A 84 3.44 16.21 -17.36
N ASN A 85 4.09 15.11 -17.76
CA ASN A 85 5.49 15.10 -18.20
C ASN A 85 5.66 15.10 -19.73
N GLY A 86 4.61 14.85 -20.52
CA GLY A 86 4.68 14.87 -21.98
C GLY A 86 5.88 14.11 -22.56
N ASP A 87 5.75 12.80 -22.71
CA ASP A 87 6.66 11.92 -23.48
C ASP A 87 8.07 11.69 -22.89
N ASN A 88 8.18 11.39 -21.59
CA ASN A 88 9.35 10.69 -21.06
C ASN A 88 8.90 9.68 -20.00
N GLY A 89 8.70 8.44 -20.47
CA GLY A 89 8.19 7.31 -19.71
C GLY A 89 9.06 6.99 -18.49
N TRP A 90 8.37 6.67 -17.38
CA TRP A 90 9.00 6.20 -16.17
C TRP A 90 9.43 4.77 -16.43
N GLU A 91 10.72 4.58 -16.65
CA GLU A 91 11.34 3.26 -16.77
C GLU A 91 11.05 2.51 -15.46
N SER A 92 10.02 1.66 -15.51
CA SER A 92 9.67 0.76 -14.42
C SER A 92 10.90 -0.09 -14.14
N GLY A 93 11.57 0.21 -13.04
CA GLY A 93 12.61 -0.62 -12.47
C GLY A 93 12.01 -1.99 -12.17
N GLN A 94 12.11 -2.90 -13.14
CA GLN A 94 12.00 -4.33 -12.90
C GLN A 94 13.05 -4.66 -11.84
N VAL A 95 12.56 -4.98 -10.64
CA VAL A 95 13.37 -5.63 -9.63
C VAL A 95 13.67 -7.01 -10.21
N ASP A 96 14.84 -7.14 -10.82
CA ASP A 96 15.37 -8.40 -11.32
C ASP A 96 15.55 -9.34 -10.13
N GLN A 97 14.67 -10.35 -10.05
CA GLN A 97 14.90 -11.52 -9.24
C GLN A 97 15.96 -12.37 -9.95
N THR A 98 17.24 -12.25 -9.57
CA THR A 98 18.22 -13.30 -9.84
C THR A 98 19.21 -13.51 -8.69
N HIS A 99 19.23 -14.78 -8.25
CA HIS A 99 20.17 -15.52 -7.37
C HIS A 99 20.09 -15.37 -5.85
#